data_AF-A0A9P6G7U1-F1
#
_entry.id   AF-A0A9P6G7U1-F1
#
_cell.length_a   1.000
_cell.length_b   1.000
_cell.length_c   1.000
_cell.angle_alpha   90.00
_cell.angle_beta   90.00
_cell.angle_gamma   90.00
#
_symmetry.space_group_name_H-M   'P 1'
#
loop_
_entity.id
_entity.type
_entity.pdbx_description
1 polymer ?
#
loop_
_entity_poly.entity_id
_entity_poly.type
_entity_poly.pdbx_seq_one_letter_code
_entity_poly.pdbx_strand_id
1 'polypeptide(L)'
;MLIDTSFNSVATVLANLYQSFHEAAVRCFEYARSLSKARPIHSSLLISTVDGIMALAFVMLQRRTRSRAARNAEKIRGDISRRQVQWLASRAFDTVFQRRQTQHHAVLAYLGGVQAAVRPPHKAERCMLEDAARLACI
;
A
#
# COMPACT_ATOMS: atom_id res chain seq x y z
N MET A 1 -3.18 6.91 14.62
CA MET A 1 -2.33 6.36 15.69
C MET A 1 -1.90 4.90 15.46
N LEU A 2 -2.29 4.25 14.34
CA LEU A 2 -2.02 2.83 14.02
C LEU A 2 -0.65 2.53 13.35
N ILE A 3 -0.07 3.48 12.63
CA ILE A 3 1.24 3.31 11.93
C ILE A 3 2.41 3.70 12.85
N ASP A 4 2.23 3.57 14.17
CA ASP A 4 3.23 4.00 15.16
C ASP A 4 4.15 2.84 15.56
N THR A 5 5.36 2.78 15.00
CA THR A 5 6.41 1.81 15.38
C THR A 5 6.96 1.98 16.80
N SER A 6 6.59 3.01 17.57
CA SER A 6 7.02 3.13 18.97
C SER A 6 6.23 2.23 19.93
N PHE A 7 4.99 1.89 19.58
CA PHE A 7 4.10 1.03 20.37
C PHE A 7 3.76 -0.28 19.67
N ASN A 8 4.02 -0.38 18.36
CA ASN A 8 3.65 -1.53 17.53
C ASN A 8 4.88 -2.26 16.99
N SER A 9 4.78 -3.59 16.90
CA SER A 9 5.80 -4.40 16.20
C SER A 9 5.85 -4.02 14.71
N VAL A 10 6.97 -4.28 14.03
CA VAL A 10 7.08 -4.04 12.58
C VAL A 10 5.97 -4.78 11.82
N ALA A 11 5.67 -6.02 12.21
CA ALA A 11 4.58 -6.81 11.61
C ALA A 11 3.22 -6.10 11.76
N THR A 12 2.91 -5.58 12.94
CA THR A 12 1.68 -4.83 13.20
C THR A 12 1.61 -3.56 12.35
N VAL A 13 2.72 -2.84 12.19
CA VAL A 13 2.75 -1.62 11.35
C VAL A 13 2.56 -1.96 9.88
N LEU A 14 3.17 -3.05 9.38
CA LEU A 14 2.97 -3.52 8.01
C LEU A 14 1.51 -3.95 7.77
N ALA A 15 0.89 -4.65 8.72
CA ALA A 15 -0.52 -5.03 8.63
C ALA A 15 -1.45 -3.80 8.63
N ASN A 16 -1.22 -2.84 9.52
CA ASN A 16 -1.98 -1.58 9.57
C ASN A 16 -1.81 -0.76 8.28
N LEU A 17 -0.60 -0.77 7.71
CA LEU A 17 -0.31 -0.10 6.46
C LEU A 17 -1.04 -0.77 5.28
N TYR A 18 -1.01 -2.10 5.21
CA TYR A 18 -1.78 -2.85 4.22
C TYR A 18 -3.28 -2.56 4.33
N GLN A 19 -3.84 -2.61 5.54
CA GLN A 19 -5.26 -2.33 5.77
C GLN A 19 -5.63 -0.91 5.31
N SER A 20 -4.78 0.08 5.62
CA SER A 20 -4.98 1.46 5.17
C SER A 20 -5.00 1.57 3.64
N PHE A 21 -4.11 0.84 2.95
CA PHE A 21 -4.12 0.78 1.48
C PHE A 21 -5.33 0.03 0.93
N HIS A 22 -5.76 -1.05 1.57
CA HIS A 22 -6.93 -1.80 1.16
C HIS A 22 -8.20 -0.94 1.28
N GLU A 23 -8.38 -0.22 2.38
CA GLU A 23 -9.47 0.75 2.52
C GLU A 23 -9.41 1.86 1.47
N ALA A 24 -8.22 2.41 1.19
CA ALA A 24 -8.04 3.39 0.13
C ALA A 24 -8.41 2.83 -1.24
N ALA A 25 -8.05 1.57 -1.52
CA ALA A 25 -8.39 0.88 -2.75
C ALA A 25 -9.91 0.63 -2.86
N VAL A 26 -10.58 0.22 -1.78
CA VAL A 26 -12.05 0.09 -1.74
C VAL A 26 -12.73 1.42 -2.04
N ARG A 27 -12.31 2.52 -1.39
CA ARG A 27 -12.84 3.86 -1.68
C ARG A 27 -12.60 4.24 -3.13
N CYS A 28 -11.39 4.05 -3.64
CA CYS A 28 -11.03 4.36 -5.04
C CYS A 28 -11.90 3.57 -6.03
N PHE A 29 -12.10 2.27 -5.80
CA PHE A 29 -12.96 1.40 -6.60
C PHE A 29 -14.43 1.88 -6.59
N GLU A 30 -14.97 2.22 -5.42
CA GLU A 30 -16.35 2.68 -5.27
C GLU A 30 -16.59 4.06 -5.89
N TYR A 31 -15.63 4.98 -5.75
CA TYR A 31 -15.64 6.26 -6.46
C TYR A 31 -15.57 6.05 -7.95
N ALA A 32 -14.70 5.15 -8.42
CA ALA A 32 -14.57 4.87 -9.85
C ALA A 32 -15.88 4.34 -10.43
N ARG A 33 -16.51 3.39 -9.72
CA ARG A 33 -17.81 2.83 -10.08
C ARG A 33 -18.90 3.88 -10.10
N SER A 34 -18.97 4.73 -9.08
CA SER A 34 -20.04 5.74 -8.96
C SER A 34 -19.89 6.84 -10.00
N LEU A 35 -18.68 7.34 -10.22
CA LEU A 35 -18.40 8.40 -11.16
C LEU A 35 -18.48 7.92 -12.62
N SER A 36 -18.20 6.63 -12.89
CA SER A 36 -18.42 6.03 -14.23
C SER A 36 -19.86 6.09 -14.73
N LYS A 37 -20.84 6.26 -13.84
CA LYS A 37 -22.26 6.45 -14.21
C LYS A 37 -22.51 7.82 -14.85
N ALA A 38 -21.72 8.83 -14.49
CA ALA A 38 -21.82 10.18 -15.01
C ALA A 38 -20.79 10.47 -16.11
N ARG A 39 -19.58 9.93 -15.99
CA ARG A 39 -18.49 10.12 -16.95
C ARG A 39 -17.55 8.92 -16.98
N PRO A 40 -17.16 8.41 -18.17
CA PRO A 40 -16.15 7.35 -18.27
C PRO A 40 -14.85 7.72 -17.56
N ILE A 41 -14.32 6.79 -16.77
CA ILE A 41 -13.04 6.95 -16.09
C ILE A 41 -11.97 6.23 -16.87
N HIS A 42 -10.91 6.97 -17.19
CA HIS A 42 -9.74 6.43 -17.85
C HIS A 42 -8.84 5.72 -16.84
N SER A 43 -8.31 4.56 -17.20
CA SER A 43 -7.39 3.79 -16.36
C SER A 43 -6.14 4.59 -15.98
N SER A 44 -5.70 5.53 -16.83
CA SER A 44 -4.59 6.43 -16.53
C SER A 44 -4.82 7.29 -15.29
N LEU A 45 -6.04 7.78 -15.07
CA LEU A 45 -6.39 8.55 -13.87
C LEU A 45 -6.30 7.68 -12.61
N LEU A 46 -6.80 6.44 -12.69
CA LEU A 46 -6.70 5.49 -11.58
C LEU A 46 -5.25 5.16 -11.28
N ILE A 47 -4.43 4.87 -12.30
CA ILE A 47 -3.00 4.57 -12.14
C ILE A 47 -2.28 5.75 -11.46
N SER A 48 -2.47 6.99 -11.94
CA SER A 48 -1.89 8.18 -11.33
C SER A 48 -2.35 8.39 -9.88
N THR A 49 -3.61 8.05 -9.58
CA THR A 49 -4.15 8.11 -8.22
C THR A 49 -3.45 7.10 -7.32
N VAL A 50 -3.25 5.86 -7.78
CA VAL A 50 -2.51 4.82 -7.06
C VAL A 50 -1.07 5.28 -6.81
N ASP A 51 -0.36 5.77 -7.84
CA ASP A 51 1.01 6.30 -7.70
C ASP A 51 1.09 7.42 -6.65
N GLY A 52 0.14 8.35 -6.69
CA GLY A 52 0.03 9.45 -5.73
C GLY A 52 -0.16 8.95 -4.30
N ILE A 53 -1.03 7.95 -4.09
CA ILE A 53 -1.25 7.33 -2.79
C ILE A 53 0.01 6.63 -2.28
N MET A 54 0.72 5.87 -3.13
CA MET A 54 1.98 5.22 -2.75
C MET A 54 3.06 6.23 -2.36
N ALA A 55 3.22 7.31 -3.15
CA ALA A 55 4.19 8.36 -2.89
C ALA A 55 3.88 9.11 -1.59
N LEU A 56 2.61 9.48 -1.38
CA LEU A 56 2.16 10.17 -0.17
C LEU A 56 2.41 9.32 1.07
N ALA A 57 2.04 8.03 1.04
CA ALA A 57 2.26 7.12 2.16
C ALA A 57 3.75 7.00 2.53
N PHE A 58 4.64 6.90 1.53
CA PHE A 58 6.08 6.87 1.77
C PHE A 58 6.59 8.17 2.42
N VAL A 59 6.16 9.33 1.92
CA VAL A 59 6.53 10.63 2.51
C VAL A 59 6.04 10.77 3.94
N MET A 60 4.80 10.36 4.22
CA MET A 60 4.23 10.40 5.58
C MET A 60 5.01 9.51 6.54
N LEU A 61 5.43 8.33 6.09
CA LEU A 61 6.23 7.40 6.88
C LEU A 61 7.63 7.96 7.16
N GLN A 62 8.30 8.50 6.13
CA GLN A 62 9.62 9.10 6.27
C GLN A 62 9.61 10.34 7.18
N ARG A 63 8.57 11.18 7.11
CA ARG A 63 8.39 12.33 8.02
C ARG A 63 8.27 11.85 9.47
N ARG A 64 7.56 10.74 9.71
CA ARG A 64 7.41 10.15 11.04
C ARG A 64 8.74 9.60 11.56
N THR A 65 9.52 8.90 10.72
CA THR A 65 10.86 8.42 11.09
C THR A 65 11.80 9.58 11.45
N ARG A 66 11.89 10.62 10.60
CA ARG A 66 12.73 11.79 10.86
C ARG A 66 12.35 12.53 12.14
N SER A 67 11.05 12.72 12.36
CA SER A 67 10.54 13.35 13.58
C SER A 67 10.85 12.56 14.86
N ARG A 68 11.10 11.24 14.76
CA ARG A 68 11.58 10.43 15.88
C ARG A 68 13.08 10.47 16.06
N ALA A 69 13.86 10.43 14.98
CA ALA A 69 15.31 10.57 15.06
C ALA A 69 15.72 11.88 15.76
N ALA A 70 14.95 12.96 15.55
CA ALA A 70 15.14 14.23 16.25
C ALA A 70 14.72 14.21 17.73
N ARG A 71 13.92 13.22 18.18
CA ARG A 71 13.34 13.16 19.54
C ARG A 71 13.96 12.08 20.44
N ASN A 72 14.37 10.94 19.89
CA ASN A 72 14.94 9.82 20.63
C ASN A 72 16.11 9.21 19.83
N ALA A 73 17.33 9.28 20.37
CA ALA A 73 18.54 8.71 19.75
C ALA A 73 18.64 7.17 19.90
N GLU A 74 17.85 6.55 20.78
CA GLU A 74 17.86 5.12 21.02
C GLU A 74 16.55 4.44 20.58
N LYS A 75 16.70 3.33 19.85
CA LYS A 75 15.68 2.47 19.22
C LYS A 75 14.94 3.04 18.00
N ILE A 76 15.66 3.16 16.88
CA ILE A 76 15.02 3.11 15.56
C ILE A 76 14.69 1.64 15.27
N ARG A 77 13.47 1.23 15.65
CA ARG A 77 12.93 -0.10 15.35
C ARG A 77 12.37 -0.10 13.92
N GLY A 78 13.10 -0.71 13.00
CA GLY A 78 12.69 -1.14 11.66
C GLY A 78 12.21 -0.02 10.74
N ASP A 79 13.12 0.54 9.94
CA ASP A 79 12.74 1.43 8.84
C ASP A 79 11.97 0.65 7.77
N ILE A 80 10.71 1.02 7.56
CA ILE A 80 9.90 0.47 6.48
C ILE A 80 10.38 1.09 5.16
N SER A 81 10.87 0.24 4.26
CA SER A 81 11.47 0.68 3.01
C SER A 81 10.41 1.11 1.99
N ARG A 82 10.80 1.96 1.03
CA ARG A 82 9.94 2.33 -0.11
C ARG A 82 9.40 1.11 -0.85
N ARG A 83 10.24 0.08 -0.99
CA ARG A 83 9.89 -1.20 -1.62
C ARG A 83 8.76 -1.90 -0.88
N GLN A 84 8.83 -1.98 0.45
CA GLN A 84 7.78 -2.57 1.28
C GLN A 84 6.45 -1.81 1.14
N VAL A 85 6.51 -0.48 1.14
CA VAL A 85 5.31 0.37 0.92
C VAL A 85 4.69 0.08 -0.45
N GLN A 86 5.49 0.08 -1.52
CA GLN A 86 5.02 -0.18 -2.88
C GLN A 86 4.46 -1.59 -3.03
N TRP A 87 5.09 -2.59 -2.39
CA TRP A 87 4.61 -3.97 -2.43
C TRP A 87 3.25 -4.10 -1.73
N LEU A 88 3.10 -3.55 -0.52
CA LEU A 88 1.83 -3.61 0.21
C LEU A 88 0.72 -2.85 -0.50
N ALA A 89 1.01 -1.65 -1.02
CA ALA A 89 0.04 -0.87 -1.76
C ALA A 89 -0.39 -1.59 -3.04
N SER A 90 0.56 -2.02 -3.88
CA SER A 90 0.23 -2.72 -5.13
C SER A 90 -0.56 -4.01 -4.88
N ARG A 91 -0.26 -4.75 -3.81
CA ARG A 91 -1.01 -5.95 -3.42
C ARG A 91 -2.43 -5.65 -2.95
N ALA A 92 -2.60 -4.62 -2.12
CA ALA A 92 -3.92 -4.21 -1.60
C ALA A 92 -4.83 -3.73 -2.73
N PHE A 93 -4.30 -2.89 -3.63
CA PHE A 93 -5.05 -2.40 -4.80
C PHE A 93 -5.39 -3.53 -5.76
N ASP A 94 -4.44 -4.43 -6.07
CA ASP A 94 -4.70 -5.59 -6.92
C ASP A 94 -5.86 -6.45 -6.38
N THR A 95 -5.85 -6.74 -5.08
CA THR A 95 -6.90 -7.52 -4.40
C THR A 95 -8.30 -6.90 -4.56
N VAL A 96 -8.42 -5.57 -4.50
CA VAL A 96 -9.72 -4.89 -4.65
C VAL A 96 -10.15 -4.82 -6.12
N PHE A 97 -9.24 -4.43 -7.02
CA PHE A 97 -9.56 -4.22 -8.43
C PHE A 97 -9.79 -5.53 -9.20
N GLN A 98 -9.28 -6.66 -8.72
CA GLN A 98 -9.57 -7.99 -9.28
C GLN A 98 -11.06 -8.33 -9.29
N ARG A 99 -11.87 -7.75 -8.39
CA ARG A 99 -13.33 -7.95 -8.33
C ARG A 99 -14.04 -7.57 -9.64
N ARG A 100 -13.43 -6.72 -10.47
CA ARG A 100 -13.92 -6.37 -11.83
C ARG A 100 -12.77 -6.36 -12.85
N GLN A 101 -12.05 -7.47 -12.92
CA GLN A 101 -10.85 -7.62 -13.76
C GLN A 101 -11.03 -7.13 -15.20
N THR A 102 -12.13 -7.50 -15.87
CA THR A 102 -12.37 -7.13 -17.29
C THR A 102 -12.44 -5.62 -17.49
N GLN A 103 -13.03 -4.90 -16.52
CA GLN A 103 -13.14 -3.43 -16.55
C GLN A 103 -11.83 -2.73 -16.16
N HIS A 104 -10.97 -3.37 -15.39
CA HIS A 104 -9.77 -2.77 -14.80
C HIS A 104 -8.45 -3.40 -15.27
N HIS A 105 -8.45 -4.11 -16.40
CA HIS A 105 -7.29 -4.85 -16.90
C HIS A 105 -6.01 -4.01 -16.99
N ALA A 106 -6.09 -2.75 -17.45
CA ALA A 106 -4.93 -1.86 -17.54
C ALA A 106 -4.36 -1.49 -16.16
N VAL A 107 -5.23 -1.28 -15.16
CA VAL A 107 -4.82 -1.01 -13.78
C VAL A 107 -4.15 -2.26 -13.18
N LEU A 108 -4.73 -3.43 -13.41
CA LEU A 108 -4.18 -4.70 -12.92
C LEU A 108 -2.84 -5.05 -13.58
N ALA A 109 -2.69 -4.80 -14.88
CA ALA A 109 -1.42 -4.99 -15.59
C ALA A 109 -0.33 -4.07 -15.02
N TYR A 110 -0.66 -2.80 -14.77
CA TYR A 110 0.24 -1.86 -14.10
C TYR A 110 0.64 -2.35 -12.70
N LEU A 111 -0.33 -2.77 -11.88
CA LEU A 111 -0.08 -3.26 -10.52
C LEU A 111 0.80 -4.52 -10.52
N GLY A 112 0.59 -5.44 -11.47
CA GLY A 112 1.45 -6.60 -11.67
C GLY A 112 2.89 -6.23 -12.04
N GLY A 113 3.05 -5.22 -12.90
CA GLY A 113 4.36 -4.64 -13.23
C GLY A 113 5.07 -4.04 -12.02
N VAL A 114 4.35 -3.30 -11.18
CA VAL A 114 4.88 -2.77 -9.92
C VAL A 114 5.31 -3.92 -9.00
N GLN A 115 4.44 -4.91 -8.75
CA GLN A 115 4.76 -6.06 -7.90
C GLN A 115 6.00 -6.83 -8.37
N ALA A 116 6.17 -7.00 -9.68
CA ALA A 116 7.35 -7.63 -10.26
C ALA A 116 8.61 -6.80 -10.01
N ALA A 117 8.55 -5.48 -10.21
CA ALA A 117 9.68 -4.57 -10.02
C ALA A 117 10.10 -4.42 -8.54
N VAL A 118 9.14 -4.48 -7.62
CA VAL A 118 9.38 -4.29 -6.18
C VAL A 118 9.46 -5.59 -5.39
N ARG A 119 9.57 -6.74 -6.08
CA ARG A 119 9.62 -8.05 -5.44
C ARG A 119 10.76 -8.13 -4.42
N PRO A 120 10.48 -8.40 -3.14
CA PRO A 120 11.54 -8.49 -2.14
C PRO A 120 12.45 -9.70 -2.41
N PRO A 121 13.79 -9.53 -2.39
CA PRO A 121 14.72 -10.60 -2.75
C PRO A 121 14.72 -11.71 -1.69
N HIS A 122 14.74 -11.32 -0.42
CA HIS A 122 14.80 -12.27 0.70
C HIS A 122 13.44 -12.92 0.94
N LYS A 123 13.43 -14.25 1.10
CA LYS A 123 12.21 -15.02 1.36
C LYS A 123 11.54 -14.60 2.66
N ALA A 124 12.31 -14.34 3.72
CA ALA A 124 11.79 -13.92 5.02
C ALA A 124 11.00 -12.59 4.94
N GLU A 125 11.54 -11.61 4.20
CA GLU A 125 10.85 -10.33 4.00
C GLU A 125 9.55 -10.51 3.21
N ARG A 126 9.56 -11.36 2.18
CA ARG A 126 8.34 -11.72 1.44
C ARG A 126 7.28 -12.34 2.33
N CYS A 127 7.65 -13.35 3.11
CA CYS A 127 6.72 -13.99 4.04
C CYS A 127 6.12 -12.99 5.03
N MET A 128 6.94 -12.11 5.61
CA MET A 128 6.47 -11.06 6.52
C MET A 128 5.44 -10.11 5.85
N LEU A 129 5.66 -9.69 4.61
CA LEU A 129 4.73 -8.83 3.88
C LEU A 129 3.44 -9.57 3.48
N GLU A 130 3.54 -10.84 3.09
CA GLU A 130 2.39 -11.69 2.80
C GLU A 130 1.54 -11.95 4.05
N ASP A 131 2.17 -12.22 5.20
CA ASP A 131 1.47 -12.41 6.47
C ASP A 131 0.74 -11.13 6.90
N ALA A 132 1.39 -9.96 6.74
CA ALA A 132 0.77 -8.67 6.98
C ALA A 132 -0.47 -8.45 6.10
N ALA A 133 -0.44 -8.88 4.84
CA ALA A 133 -1.58 -8.79 3.94
C ALA A 133 -2.72 -9.77 4.29
N ARG A 134 -2.41 -10.92 4.88
CA ARG A 134 -3.42 -11.92 5.30
C ARG A 134 -4.12 -11.54 6.61
N LEU A 135 -3.36 -11.04 7.59
CA LEU A 135 -3.88 -10.69 8.92
C LEU A 135 -4.89 -9.53 8.90
N ALA A 136 -4.86 -8.71 7.86
CA ALA A 136 -5.79 -7.59 7.67
C ALA A 136 -7.16 -8.01 7.08
N CYS A 137 -7.31 -9.26 6.64
CA CYS A 137 -8.55 -9.79 6.08
C CYS A 137 -9.40 -10.60 7.09
N ILE A 138 -9.01 -10.62 8.37
CA ILE A 138 -9.74 -11.24 9.50
C ILE A 138 -10.30 -10.11 10.37
#